data_AF-A0A397AD79-F1
#
_entry.id   AF-A0A397AD79-F1
#
_cell.length_a   1.000
_cell.length_b   1.000
_cell.length_c   1.000
_cell.angle_alpha   90.00
_cell.angle_beta   90.00
_cell.angle_gamma   90.00
#
_symmetry.space_group_name_H-M   'P 1'
#
loop_
_entity.id
_entity.type
_entity.pdbx_description
1 polymer ?
#
loop_
_entity_poly.entity_id
_entity_poly.type
_entity_poly.pdbx_seq_one_letter_code
_entity_poly.pdbx_strand_id
1 'polypeptide(L)'
;MNESIHSLNLNAGRGYANNMGSYQVAESDVHSDMPLMMNSNDVSVDDLDYDGVEVETALREPPLLIRWEGYLMKRSDWLKHWETYYFVLHGRVLYCYLSDEEAKLHPENSKIKHGKFTFSDNLILDEVITVQSRLTYEFVFESDKGKQIHLRAKTEASKQMWMHMACHGIVDTEMLRNQVLHMRRTPQRHATLVDFFLGYEYLFASLSNIEDATASSSSLDSSNKQRKHSKQRSDDIVHPDAAIAAFAPKVDHILCRFFSMCQTDIAMRNNYMPMVPFQGTFRGYAGVLEYFTKLSKAVSFESFSVEGMSFEGDETKRLVVVHGLESMEVRGTGQSFSQAWEHKFLVKDDGRIYRPILCHNQADPTMPTAAEKLSDIHRAIAYVKRSRGSIVSKPEILDMIMLNAMLRQEGIPAASRR
;
A
#
# COMPACT_ATOMS: atom_id res chain seq x y z
N MET A 1 8.53 -18.65 -27.31
CA MET A 1 9.49 -17.85 -28.10
C MET A 1 10.03 -16.81 -27.14
N ASN A 2 11.24 -17.07 -26.63
CA ASN A 2 11.95 -16.21 -25.69
C ASN A 2 12.82 -15.26 -26.52
N GLU A 3 12.65 -13.96 -26.36
CA GLU A 3 13.68 -13.01 -26.75
C GLU A 3 14.19 -12.30 -25.50
N SER A 4 15.48 -12.55 -25.26
CA SER A 4 16.29 -12.05 -24.17
C SER A 4 17.02 -10.82 -24.70
N ILE A 5 16.76 -9.64 -24.15
CA ILE A 5 17.49 -8.41 -24.52
C ILE A 5 18.70 -8.31 -23.58
N HIS A 6 19.83 -8.85 -24.04
CA HIS A 6 21.15 -8.45 -23.60
C HIS A 6 21.86 -7.73 -24.75
N SER A 7 22.70 -6.77 -24.38
CA SER A 7 23.67 -6.01 -25.18
C SER A 7 23.16 -4.70 -25.83
N LEU A 8 23.43 -3.59 -25.14
CA LEU A 8 23.81 -2.34 -25.80
C LEU A 8 25.23 -2.01 -25.32
N ASN A 9 26.17 -2.14 -26.26
CA ASN A 9 27.57 -1.75 -26.11
C ASN A 9 27.68 -0.23 -25.99
N LEU A 10 28.27 0.25 -24.90
CA LEU A 10 28.79 1.61 -24.78
C LEU A 10 30.12 1.68 -25.55
N ASN A 11 30.10 2.30 -26.73
CA ASN A 11 31.33 2.72 -27.39
C ASN A 11 31.55 4.21 -27.11
N ALA A 12 32.61 4.47 -26.34
CA ALA A 12 33.17 5.79 -26.12
C ALA A 12 33.83 6.32 -27.41
N GLY A 13 33.69 7.63 -27.68
CA GLY A 13 34.55 8.29 -28.66
C GLY A 13 34.13 9.68 -29.13
N ARG A 14 34.89 10.68 -28.69
CA ARG A 14 35.10 12.04 -29.23
C ARG A 14 33.91 13.02 -29.10
N GLY A 15 34.02 14.17 -28.42
CA GLY A 15 35.17 15.05 -28.26
C GLY A 15 35.04 16.22 -29.22
N TYR A 16 34.40 17.31 -28.77
CA TYR A 16 34.58 18.66 -29.31
C TYR A 16 34.42 19.70 -28.19
N ALA A 17 35.26 20.71 -28.28
CA ALA A 17 35.66 21.62 -27.23
C ALA A 17 34.90 22.95 -27.27
N ASN A 18 35.10 23.71 -26.19
CA ASN A 18 35.01 25.17 -26.05
C ASN A 18 33.61 25.80 -26.16
N ASN A 19 33.12 26.36 -25.05
CA ASN A 19 33.20 27.82 -24.95
C ASN A 19 33.20 28.33 -23.50
N MET A 20 34.08 29.28 -23.28
CA MET A 20 34.41 29.98 -22.05
C MET A 20 33.43 31.16 -21.88
N GLY A 21 32.92 31.38 -20.68
CA GLY A 21 32.04 32.50 -20.37
C GLY A 21 32.04 32.81 -18.88
N SER A 22 33.09 33.50 -18.45
CA SER A 22 33.33 34.02 -17.10
C SER A 22 32.49 35.27 -16.80
N TYR A 23 31.81 35.32 -15.65
CA TYR A 23 31.49 36.55 -14.90
C TYR A 23 31.36 36.15 -13.41
N GLN A 24 32.41 36.34 -12.62
CA GLN A 24 32.67 37.49 -11.73
C GLN A 24 31.80 37.51 -10.46
N VAL A 25 32.46 37.17 -9.36
CA VAL A 25 32.07 37.31 -7.95
C VAL A 25 32.28 38.75 -7.52
N ALA A 26 31.35 39.30 -6.75
CA ALA A 26 31.59 40.43 -5.86
C ALA A 26 30.84 40.21 -4.53
N GLU A 27 31.62 40.27 -3.44
CA GLU A 27 31.22 40.48 -2.04
C GLU A 27 30.58 41.90 -1.90
N SER A 28 29.88 42.37 -0.88
CA SER A 28 29.75 42.07 0.56
C SER A 28 28.54 42.85 1.13
N ASP A 29 28.27 42.70 2.43
CA ASP A 29 27.69 43.68 3.37
C ASP A 29 26.32 43.39 4.03
N VAL A 30 26.46 42.67 5.15
CA VAL A 30 25.87 42.86 6.48
C VAL A 30 25.07 44.15 6.71
N HIS A 31 23.77 44.01 7.02
CA HIS A 31 23.15 44.80 8.09
C HIS A 31 22.05 44.04 8.83
N SER A 32 22.23 43.99 10.14
CA SER A 32 21.31 43.54 11.17
C SER A 32 20.22 44.57 11.41
N ASP A 33 18.96 44.16 11.51
CA ASP A 33 17.97 44.83 12.36
C ASP A 33 16.85 43.85 12.73
N MET A 34 16.71 43.63 14.05
CA MET A 34 15.61 42.90 14.69
C MET A 34 14.72 43.91 15.40
N PRO A 35 13.40 43.84 15.25
CA PRO A 35 12.50 44.32 16.29
C PRO A 35 11.42 43.30 16.71
N LEU A 36 11.44 43.05 18.02
CA LEU A 36 10.39 42.73 19.00
C LEU A 36 8.93 42.49 18.54
N MET A 37 8.46 41.28 18.86
CA MET A 37 7.18 40.89 19.51
C MET A 37 5.93 41.79 19.33
N MET A 38 4.91 41.28 18.65
CA MET A 38 3.50 41.45 19.06
C MET A 38 2.66 40.20 18.75
N ASN A 39 1.77 39.92 19.69
CA ASN A 39 0.81 38.81 19.75
C ASN A 39 -0.49 39.23 19.06
N SER A 40 -1.04 38.43 18.15
CA SER A 40 -2.48 38.43 17.85
C SER A 40 -2.89 37.18 17.08
N ASN A 41 -3.87 36.47 17.65
CA ASN A 41 -4.60 35.38 17.04
C ASN A 41 -5.23 35.81 15.71
N ASP A 42 -4.75 35.25 14.61
CA ASP A 42 -5.53 34.88 13.42
C ASP A 42 -4.61 33.99 12.57
N VAL A 43 -4.79 32.67 12.68
CA VAL A 43 -4.12 31.73 11.77
C VAL A 43 -5.08 31.51 10.62
N SER A 44 -4.97 32.37 9.60
CA SER A 44 -5.40 31.99 8.25
C SER A 44 -4.55 30.79 7.84
N VAL A 45 -5.22 29.75 7.35
CA VAL A 45 -4.59 28.61 6.69
C VAL A 45 -4.21 29.09 5.29
N ASP A 46 -3.21 29.96 5.23
CA ASP A 46 -2.57 30.34 3.99
C ASP A 46 -1.46 29.33 3.71
N ASP A 47 -1.55 28.77 2.50
CA ASP A 47 -0.67 27.86 1.79
C ASP A 47 0.71 27.62 2.44
N LEU A 48 0.91 26.38 2.90
CA LEU A 48 2.25 25.87 3.19
C LEU A 48 3.02 25.82 1.87
N ASP A 49 3.82 26.85 1.62
CA ASP A 49 4.76 26.95 0.50
C ASP A 49 5.70 25.74 0.53
N TYR A 50 5.37 24.74 -0.28
CA TYR A 50 6.25 23.65 -0.65
C TYR A 50 7.26 24.23 -1.65
N ASP A 51 8.49 24.46 -1.19
CA ASP A 51 9.64 24.98 -1.96
C ASP A 51 10.17 23.98 -3.02
N GLY A 52 9.34 23.05 -3.45
CA GLY A 52 9.68 22.10 -4.48
C GLY A 52 9.59 22.76 -5.85
N VAL A 53 10.69 22.75 -6.57
CA VAL A 53 10.76 23.06 -8.00
C VAL A 53 9.54 22.46 -8.70
N GLU A 54 8.68 23.29 -9.28
CA GLU A 54 7.61 22.83 -10.17
C GLU A 54 8.28 22.16 -11.37
N VAL A 55 8.44 20.84 -11.31
CA VAL A 55 9.00 20.09 -12.43
C VAL A 55 7.88 19.91 -13.44
N GLU A 56 7.88 20.72 -14.50
CA GLU A 56 7.00 20.51 -15.66
C GLU A 56 7.31 19.15 -16.30
N THR A 57 6.54 18.13 -15.94
CA THR A 57 6.74 16.76 -16.42
C THR A 57 6.26 16.53 -17.85
N ALA A 58 5.55 17.51 -18.44
CA ALA A 58 4.81 17.41 -19.70
C ALA A 58 3.83 16.21 -19.78
N LEU A 59 3.60 15.49 -18.68
CA LEU A 59 2.66 14.38 -18.59
C LEU A 59 1.24 14.94 -18.42
N ARG A 60 0.27 14.23 -18.99
CA ARG A 60 -1.12 14.50 -18.65
C ARG A 60 -1.34 14.19 -17.18
N GLU A 61 -2.04 15.06 -16.47
CA GLU A 61 -2.35 14.84 -15.06
C GLU A 61 -3.72 14.14 -14.95
N PRO A 62 -3.81 12.92 -14.39
CA PRO A 62 -5.09 12.24 -14.22
C PRO A 62 -5.95 12.90 -13.13
N PRO A 63 -7.29 12.90 -13.28
CA PRO A 63 -8.18 13.44 -12.26
C PRO A 63 -8.12 12.61 -10.97
N LEU A 64 -8.44 13.25 -9.84
CA LEU A 64 -8.49 12.56 -8.56
C LEU A 64 -9.53 11.42 -8.59
N LEU A 65 -9.07 10.23 -8.20
CA LEU A 65 -9.87 9.02 -8.09
C LEU A 65 -10.45 8.93 -6.68
N ILE A 66 -11.76 9.12 -6.54
CA ILE A 66 -12.53 8.89 -5.30
C ILE A 66 -13.36 7.59 -5.40
N ARG A 67 -13.07 6.77 -6.41
CA ARG A 67 -13.66 5.44 -6.59
C ARG A 67 -12.66 4.37 -6.16
N TRP A 68 -13.11 3.42 -5.35
CA TRP A 68 -12.29 2.29 -4.91
C TRP A 68 -13.07 0.98 -5.04
N GLU A 69 -12.41 -0.11 -5.44
CA GLU A 69 -13.10 -1.39 -5.61
C GLU A 69 -12.17 -2.58 -5.33
N GLY A 70 -12.77 -3.70 -4.95
CA GLY A 70 -12.02 -4.91 -4.63
C GLY A 70 -12.79 -5.90 -3.77
N TYR A 71 -12.17 -7.06 -3.57
CA TYR A 71 -12.75 -8.13 -2.76
C TYR A 71 -12.54 -7.87 -1.26
N LEU A 72 -13.63 -7.96 -0.49
CA LEU A 72 -13.64 -7.93 0.97
C LEU A 72 -14.41 -9.12 1.51
N MET A 73 -14.12 -9.51 2.74
CA MET A 73 -15.00 -10.43 3.46
C MET A 73 -16.02 -9.62 4.26
N LYS A 74 -17.30 -9.92 4.11
CA LYS A 74 -18.38 -9.39 4.94
C LYS A 74 -18.76 -10.40 6.01
N ARG A 75 -18.96 -9.95 7.24
CA ARG A 75 -19.55 -10.80 8.30
C ARG A 75 -21.05 -10.96 8.06
N SER A 76 -21.53 -12.20 8.13
CA SER A 76 -22.96 -12.50 8.09
C SER A 76 -23.65 -12.01 9.36
N ASP A 77 -24.80 -11.36 9.21
CA ASP A 77 -25.54 -10.77 10.33
C ASP A 77 -26.12 -11.87 11.24
N TRP A 78 -26.52 -13.00 10.63
CA TRP A 78 -27.19 -14.14 11.26
C TRP A 78 -26.20 -15.24 11.69
N LEU A 79 -25.40 -15.73 10.73
CA LEU A 79 -24.54 -16.89 10.93
C LEU A 79 -23.17 -16.54 11.51
N LYS A 80 -22.84 -15.23 11.56
CA LYS A 80 -21.57 -14.68 12.05
C LYS A 80 -20.30 -15.23 11.39
N HIS A 81 -20.42 -15.98 10.29
CA HIS A 81 -19.30 -16.39 9.43
C HIS A 81 -18.93 -15.28 8.45
N TRP A 82 -17.79 -15.45 7.79
CA TRP A 82 -17.25 -14.49 6.84
C TRP A 82 -17.39 -15.02 5.41
N GLU A 83 -17.94 -14.18 4.53
CA GLU A 83 -18.14 -14.50 3.12
C GLU A 83 -17.49 -13.43 2.25
N THR A 84 -16.90 -13.84 1.13
CA THR A 84 -16.19 -12.94 0.22
C THR A 84 -17.15 -12.37 -0.80
N TYR A 85 -17.13 -11.06 -0.97
CA TYR A 85 -17.90 -10.31 -1.96
C TYR A 85 -17.00 -9.27 -2.64
N TYR A 86 -17.42 -8.82 -3.82
CA TYR A 86 -16.78 -7.72 -4.52
C TYR A 86 -17.47 -6.41 -4.18
N PHE A 87 -16.73 -5.45 -3.64
CA PHE A 87 -17.27 -4.15 -3.27
C PHE A 87 -16.79 -3.08 -4.23
N VAL A 88 -17.66 -2.11 -4.47
CA VAL A 88 -17.33 -0.85 -5.16
C VAL A 88 -17.76 0.28 -4.25
N LEU A 89 -16.83 1.15 -3.92
CA LEU A 89 -17.06 2.43 -3.27
C LEU A 89 -16.99 3.53 -4.33
N HIS A 90 -18.05 4.31 -4.44
CA HIS A 90 -18.11 5.50 -5.29
C HIS A 90 -18.53 6.68 -4.43
N GLY A 91 -17.57 7.55 -4.08
CA GLY A 91 -17.83 8.59 -3.07
C GLY A 91 -18.19 7.95 -1.73
N ARG A 92 -19.32 8.35 -1.15
CA ARG A 92 -19.86 7.76 0.08
C ARG A 92 -20.80 6.59 -0.14
N VAL A 93 -20.98 6.10 -1.37
CA VAL A 93 -21.91 5.01 -1.65
C VAL A 93 -21.15 3.71 -1.87
N LEU A 94 -21.54 2.69 -1.11
CA LEU A 94 -20.97 1.35 -1.16
C LEU A 94 -21.94 0.36 -1.80
N TYR A 95 -21.46 -0.28 -2.86
CA TYR A 95 -22.14 -1.32 -3.61
C TYR A 95 -21.48 -2.67 -3.33
N CYS A 96 -22.28 -3.74 -3.32
CA CYS A 96 -21.81 -5.10 -3.06
C CYS A 96 -22.29 -6.04 -4.17
N TYR A 97 -21.35 -6.79 -4.74
CA TYR A 97 -21.55 -7.71 -5.84
C TYR A 97 -21.00 -9.09 -5.49
N LEU A 98 -21.47 -10.13 -6.17
CA LEU A 98 -20.94 -11.48 -6.01
C LEU A 98 -19.56 -11.62 -6.64
N SER A 99 -19.30 -10.88 -7.71
CA SER A 99 -18.04 -10.87 -8.43
C SER A 99 -17.76 -9.52 -9.10
N ASP A 100 -16.51 -9.33 -9.54
CA ASP A 100 -16.13 -8.17 -10.34
C ASP A 100 -16.78 -8.18 -11.74
N GLU A 101 -17.07 -9.35 -12.30
CA GLU A 101 -17.81 -9.49 -13.55
C GLU A 101 -19.24 -8.95 -13.42
N GLU A 102 -19.93 -9.27 -12.32
CA GLU A 102 -21.28 -8.75 -12.06
C GLU A 102 -21.26 -7.23 -11.88
N ALA A 103 -20.25 -6.70 -11.17
CA ALA A 103 -20.08 -5.26 -11.00
C ALA A 103 -19.88 -4.51 -12.32
N LYS A 104 -19.20 -5.14 -13.30
CA LYS A 104 -19.00 -4.60 -14.64
C LYS A 104 -20.26 -4.67 -15.50
N LEU A 105 -21.05 -5.74 -15.37
CA LEU A 105 -22.30 -5.93 -16.13
C LEU A 105 -23.44 -5.05 -15.60
N HIS A 106 -23.46 -4.82 -14.28
CA HIS A 106 -24.54 -4.10 -13.58
C HIS A 106 -23.97 -3.00 -12.68
N PRO A 107 -23.27 -2.01 -13.25
CA PRO A 107 -22.68 -0.93 -12.48
C PRO A 107 -23.79 -0.20 -11.70
N GLU A 108 -23.52 0.03 -10.43
CA GLU A 108 -24.38 0.74 -9.48
C GLU A 108 -25.76 0.10 -9.22
N ASN A 109 -25.98 -1.13 -9.69
CA ASN A 109 -27.18 -1.93 -9.43
C ASN A 109 -26.82 -3.20 -8.64
N SER A 110 -26.33 -3.02 -7.39
CA SER A 110 -26.09 -4.14 -6.49
C SER A 110 -27.40 -4.68 -5.91
N LYS A 111 -28.02 -5.64 -6.60
CA LYS A 111 -29.18 -6.39 -6.08
C LYS A 111 -28.83 -7.85 -5.93
N ILE A 112 -28.11 -8.18 -4.85
CA ILE A 112 -27.86 -9.59 -4.51
C ILE A 112 -29.12 -10.16 -3.87
N LYS A 113 -29.80 -11.04 -4.61
CA LYS A 113 -30.91 -11.88 -4.11
C LYS A 113 -30.50 -13.35 -4.16
N HIS A 114 -29.61 -13.77 -3.26
CA HIS A 114 -29.26 -15.19 -3.13
C HIS A 114 -29.83 -15.77 -1.82
N GLY A 115 -30.90 -16.55 -1.95
CA GLY A 115 -31.54 -17.21 -0.81
C GLY A 115 -32.08 -16.21 0.23
N LYS A 116 -31.82 -16.45 1.52
CA LYS A 116 -32.21 -15.55 2.62
C LYS A 116 -31.27 -14.33 2.79
N PHE A 117 -30.29 -14.15 1.90
CA PHE A 117 -29.37 -13.01 1.91
C PHE A 117 -29.86 -11.95 0.91
N THR A 118 -30.15 -10.76 1.42
CA THR A 118 -30.53 -9.60 0.61
C THR A 118 -29.59 -8.44 0.87
N PHE A 119 -28.67 -8.20 -0.07
CA PHE A 119 -28.02 -6.90 -0.22
C PHE A 119 -28.78 -6.18 -1.33
N SER A 120 -29.94 -5.64 -0.96
CA SER A 120 -30.92 -5.12 -1.92
C SER A 120 -30.67 -3.66 -2.29
N ASP A 121 -29.95 -2.92 -1.45
CA ASP A 121 -29.77 -1.47 -1.57
C ASP A 121 -28.30 -1.11 -1.36
N ASN A 122 -27.86 -0.11 -2.12
CA ASN A 122 -26.56 0.54 -1.93
C ASN A 122 -26.52 1.18 -0.53
N LEU A 123 -25.37 1.12 0.15
CA LEU A 123 -25.22 1.76 1.45
C LEU A 123 -24.61 3.15 1.31
N ILE A 124 -25.30 4.14 1.86
CA ILE A 124 -24.76 5.49 2.02
C ILE A 124 -23.97 5.46 3.33
N LEU A 125 -22.65 5.49 3.23
CA LEU A 125 -21.75 5.50 4.38
C LEU A 125 -21.83 6.83 5.10
N ASP A 126 -21.73 6.81 6.42
CA ASP A 126 -21.71 8.00 7.27
C ASP A 126 -20.49 8.02 8.20
N GLU A 127 -20.10 6.86 8.74
CA GLU A 127 -18.91 6.73 9.57
C GLU A 127 -18.05 5.52 9.18
N VAL A 128 -16.75 5.65 9.44
CA VAL A 128 -15.76 4.59 9.32
C VAL A 128 -15.18 4.33 10.70
N ILE A 129 -15.17 3.07 11.11
CA ILE A 129 -14.77 2.66 12.45
C ILE A 129 -13.65 1.62 12.32
N THR A 130 -12.50 1.90 12.93
CA THR A 130 -11.40 0.93 12.98
C THR A 130 -11.63 -0.06 14.12
N VAL A 131 -11.48 -1.35 13.81
CA VAL A 131 -11.53 -2.40 14.82
C VAL A 131 -10.10 -2.74 15.22
N GLN A 132 -9.77 -2.53 16.50
CA GLN A 132 -8.46 -2.89 17.06
C GLN A 132 -8.39 -4.39 17.37
N SER A 133 -8.30 -5.21 16.32
CA SER A 133 -8.13 -6.66 16.41
C SER A 133 -6.68 -7.07 16.09
N ARG A 134 -6.11 -7.94 16.93
CA ARG A 134 -4.70 -8.36 16.85
C ARG A 134 -4.38 -9.27 15.65
N LEU A 135 -5.39 -9.88 15.03
CA LEU A 135 -5.21 -10.94 14.04
C LEU A 135 -6.11 -10.79 12.82
N THR A 136 -6.94 -9.76 12.79
CA THR A 136 -7.96 -9.62 11.74
C THR A 136 -7.94 -8.19 11.22
N TYR A 137 -7.72 -8.04 9.91
CA TYR A 137 -7.76 -6.76 9.19
C TYR A 137 -9.21 -6.27 9.07
N GLU A 138 -9.89 -6.19 10.21
CA GLU A 138 -11.30 -5.86 10.38
C GLU A 138 -11.49 -4.36 10.55
N PHE A 139 -12.62 -3.90 10.03
CA PHE A 139 -13.11 -2.54 10.13
C PHE A 139 -14.63 -2.55 9.96
N VAL A 140 -15.27 -1.47 10.34
CA VAL A 140 -16.72 -1.32 10.24
C VAL A 140 -17.05 -0.07 9.46
N PHE A 141 -18.05 -0.17 8.59
CA PHE A 141 -18.71 0.98 8.03
C PHE A 141 -20.10 1.11 8.66
N GLU A 142 -20.44 2.31 9.08
CA GLU A 142 -21.79 2.66 9.51
C GLU A 142 -22.47 3.49 8.42
N SER A 143 -23.72 3.16 8.11
CA SER A 143 -24.53 3.89 7.15
C SER A 143 -25.26 5.06 7.79
N ASP A 144 -25.77 5.97 6.96
CA ASP A 144 -26.71 7.06 7.33
C ASP A 144 -27.95 6.58 8.10
N LYS A 145 -28.36 5.32 7.94
CA LYS A 145 -29.47 4.66 8.66
C LYS A 145 -29.05 3.97 9.97
N GLY A 146 -27.81 4.16 10.43
CA GLY A 146 -27.25 3.47 11.60
C GLY A 146 -26.97 1.97 11.42
N LYS A 147 -27.01 1.46 10.18
CA LYS A 147 -26.67 0.05 9.89
C LYS A 147 -25.15 -0.10 9.83
N GLN A 148 -24.62 -0.98 10.67
CA GLN A 148 -23.21 -1.34 10.66
C GLN A 148 -22.93 -2.56 9.78
N ILE A 149 -21.87 -2.48 8.99
CA ILE A 149 -21.32 -3.60 8.22
C ILE A 149 -19.90 -3.88 8.68
N HIS A 150 -19.69 -5.08 9.23
CA HIS A 150 -18.35 -5.57 9.55
C HIS A 150 -17.68 -6.16 8.32
N LEU A 151 -16.52 -5.61 7.98
CA LEU A 151 -15.71 -5.98 6.83
C LEU A 151 -14.33 -6.43 7.28
N ARG A 152 -13.69 -7.26 6.45
CA ARG A 152 -12.32 -7.72 6.64
C ARG A 152 -11.58 -7.69 5.31
N ALA A 153 -10.44 -7.02 5.30
CA ALA A 153 -9.52 -6.98 4.16
C ALA A 153 -8.56 -8.19 4.18
N LYS A 154 -7.87 -8.41 3.06
CA LYS A 154 -6.83 -9.46 2.96
C LYS A 154 -5.49 -9.05 3.56
N THR A 155 -5.21 -7.76 3.62
CA THR A 155 -3.95 -7.18 4.06
C THR A 155 -4.20 -5.90 4.85
N GLU A 156 -3.24 -5.50 5.68
CA GLU A 156 -3.33 -4.26 6.46
C GLU A 156 -3.41 -3.04 5.53
N ALA A 157 -2.57 -2.97 4.49
CA ALA A 157 -2.64 -1.90 3.50
C ALA A 157 -4.01 -1.79 2.83
N SER A 158 -4.66 -2.93 2.55
CA SER A 158 -6.01 -2.93 1.98
C SER A 158 -7.05 -2.43 2.98
N LYS A 159 -6.96 -2.80 4.26
CA LYS A 159 -7.83 -2.24 5.31
C LYS A 159 -7.69 -0.72 5.35
N GLN A 160 -6.47 -0.21 5.43
CA GLN A 160 -6.20 1.24 5.47
C GLN A 160 -6.75 1.93 4.23
N MET A 161 -6.51 1.39 3.03
CA MET A 161 -7.05 1.97 1.81
C MET A 161 -8.58 2.06 1.80
N TRP A 162 -9.28 0.99 2.18
CA TRP A 162 -10.74 1.02 2.25
C TRP A 162 -11.27 2.07 3.24
N MET A 163 -10.65 2.17 4.42
CA MET A 163 -11.05 3.16 5.43
C MET A 163 -10.83 4.59 4.93
N HIS A 164 -9.64 4.92 4.41
CA HIS A 164 -9.33 6.28 3.97
C HIS A 164 -10.09 6.71 2.72
N MET A 165 -10.26 5.81 1.74
CA MET A 165 -11.09 6.09 0.56
C MET A 165 -12.54 6.39 0.97
N ALA A 166 -13.08 5.65 1.96
CA ALA A 166 -14.43 5.89 2.48
C ALA A 166 -14.53 7.21 3.26
N CYS A 167 -13.55 7.53 4.13
CA CYS A 167 -13.52 8.80 4.86
C CYS A 167 -13.52 10.00 3.91
N HIS A 168 -12.65 10.00 2.89
CA HIS A 168 -12.64 11.05 1.87
C HIS A 168 -13.95 11.08 1.08
N GLY A 169 -14.48 9.92 0.69
CA GLY A 169 -15.79 9.82 0.05
C GLY A 169 -16.92 10.46 0.87
N ILE A 170 -16.98 10.21 2.18
CA ILE A 170 -18.00 10.78 3.10
C ILE A 170 -17.90 12.30 3.20
N VAL A 171 -16.68 12.83 3.27
CA VAL A 171 -16.45 14.27 3.41
C VAL A 171 -16.69 15.01 2.11
N ASP A 172 -16.21 14.45 0.99
CA ASP A 172 -16.21 15.12 -0.31
C ASP A 172 -17.49 14.91 -1.09
N THR A 173 -18.28 13.88 -0.82
CA THR A 173 -19.51 13.62 -1.57
C THR A 173 -20.77 13.86 -0.76
N GLU A 174 -21.73 14.49 -1.41
CA GLU A 174 -23.09 14.66 -0.92
C GLU A 174 -24.06 13.85 -1.78
N MET A 175 -25.06 13.28 -1.13
CA MET A 175 -26.17 12.64 -1.81
C MET A 175 -27.34 13.62 -1.89
N LEU A 176 -27.63 14.08 -3.11
CA LEU A 176 -28.80 14.92 -3.36
C LEU A 176 -30.09 14.10 -3.25
N ARG A 177 -31.24 14.78 -3.04
CA ARG A 177 -32.57 14.14 -2.84
C ARG A 177 -32.98 13.17 -3.95
N ASN A 178 -32.40 13.29 -5.14
CA ASN A 178 -32.62 12.44 -6.30
C ASN A 178 -31.64 11.25 -6.39
N GLN A 179 -30.91 10.93 -5.33
CA GLN A 179 -29.87 9.88 -5.31
C GLN A 179 -28.73 10.12 -6.32
N VAL A 180 -28.52 11.38 -6.71
CA VAL A 180 -27.37 11.78 -7.53
C VAL A 180 -26.23 12.17 -6.61
N LEU A 181 -25.05 11.59 -6.85
CA LEU A 181 -23.82 11.93 -6.16
C LEU A 181 -23.30 13.27 -6.67
N HIS A 182 -23.04 14.18 -5.72
CA HIS A 182 -22.49 15.48 -6.00
C HIS A 182 -21.20 15.67 -5.19
N MET A 183 -20.12 16.09 -5.85
CA MET A 183 -18.89 16.50 -5.15
C MET A 183 -19.12 17.83 -4.45
N ARG A 184 -18.89 17.89 -3.13
CA ARG A 184 -19.11 19.08 -2.30
C ARG A 184 -18.11 20.20 -2.57
N ARG A 185 -16.90 19.87 -3.02
CA ARG A 185 -15.79 20.83 -3.18
C ARG A 185 -15.49 21.12 -4.66
N THR A 186 -14.95 22.32 -4.88
CA THR A 186 -14.38 22.90 -6.12
C THR A 186 -13.45 21.92 -6.86
N PRO A 187 -13.15 22.12 -8.15
CA PRO A 187 -12.36 21.15 -8.92
C PRO A 187 -11.06 20.81 -8.19
N GLN A 188 -10.92 19.55 -7.82
CA GLN A 188 -9.72 19.07 -7.15
C GLN A 188 -8.56 19.10 -8.15
N ARG A 189 -7.42 19.63 -7.70
CA ARG A 189 -6.16 19.57 -8.45
C ARG A 189 -5.91 18.13 -8.91
N HIS A 190 -5.55 17.95 -10.17
CA HIS A 190 -5.23 16.65 -10.74
C HIS A 190 -4.06 16.00 -9.99
N ALA A 191 -3.96 14.67 -10.07
CA ALA A 191 -2.84 13.96 -9.46
C ALA A 191 -1.59 14.10 -10.34
N THR A 192 -0.45 14.23 -9.68
CA THR A 192 0.86 14.40 -10.31
C THR A 192 1.81 13.29 -9.90
N LEU A 193 2.93 13.16 -10.61
CA LEU A 193 3.97 12.21 -10.23
C LEU A 193 4.61 12.55 -8.88
N VAL A 194 4.64 13.83 -8.49
CA VAL A 194 5.05 14.24 -7.14
C VAL A 194 4.12 13.62 -6.09
N ASP A 195 2.80 13.71 -6.31
CA ASP A 195 1.82 13.12 -5.39
C ASP A 195 1.97 11.59 -5.29
N PHE A 196 2.41 10.92 -6.36
CA PHE A 196 2.71 9.48 -6.31
C PHE A 196 3.85 9.17 -5.32
N PHE A 197 4.94 9.94 -5.31
CA PHE A 197 6.04 9.68 -4.38
C PHE A 197 5.72 10.09 -2.95
N LEU A 198 5.03 11.22 -2.77
CA LEU A 198 4.51 11.61 -1.45
C LEU A 198 3.56 10.55 -0.90
N GLY A 199 2.75 9.92 -1.76
CA GLY A 199 1.85 8.84 -1.39
C GLY A 199 2.55 7.53 -1.10
N TYR A 200 3.61 7.20 -1.85
CA TYR A 200 4.47 6.05 -1.57
C TYR A 200 5.12 6.17 -0.18
N GLU A 201 5.77 7.32 0.09
CA GLU A 201 6.41 7.64 1.37
C GLU A 201 5.39 7.53 2.51
N TYR A 202 4.27 8.23 2.38
CA TYR A 202 3.22 8.26 3.40
C TYR A 202 2.67 6.87 3.68
N LEU A 203 2.33 6.08 2.66
CA LEU A 203 1.77 4.75 2.83
C LEU A 203 2.76 3.79 3.50
N PHE A 204 4.04 3.82 3.10
CA PHE A 204 5.06 2.98 3.71
C PHE A 204 5.31 3.35 5.18
N ALA A 205 5.56 4.63 5.47
CA ALA A 205 5.77 5.11 6.84
C ALA A 205 4.58 4.78 7.76
N SER A 206 3.37 4.97 7.24
CA SER A 206 2.12 4.66 7.93
C SER A 206 2.00 3.19 8.34
N LEU A 207 2.21 2.28 7.37
CA LEU A 207 2.11 0.84 7.63
C LEU A 207 3.24 0.33 8.51
N SER A 208 4.43 0.94 8.42
CA SER A 208 5.54 0.67 9.33
C SER A 208 5.14 0.98 10.77
N ASN A 209 4.58 2.15 11.03
CA ASN A 209 4.17 2.55 12.38
C ASN A 209 3.06 1.67 12.95
N ILE A 210 2.12 1.22 12.12
CA ILE A 210 1.09 0.25 12.55
C ILE A 210 1.74 -1.07 12.98
N GLU A 211 2.74 -1.56 12.25
CA GLU A 211 3.46 -2.78 12.59
C GLU A 211 4.23 -2.61 13.91
N ASP A 212 4.91 -1.47 14.11
CA ASP A 212 5.61 -1.13 15.36
C ASP A 212 4.67 -1.07 16.57
N ALA A 213 3.51 -0.40 16.42
CA ALA A 213 2.50 -0.33 17.45
C ALA A 213 1.95 -1.72 17.82
N THR A 214 1.75 -2.57 16.80
CA THR A 214 1.27 -3.93 16.97
C THR A 214 2.30 -4.79 17.71
N ALA A 215 3.58 -4.72 17.31
CA ALA A 215 4.68 -5.43 17.97
C ALA A 215 4.85 -4.99 19.42
N SER A 216 4.86 -3.68 19.68
CA SER A 216 4.98 -3.12 21.03
C SER A 216 3.87 -3.60 21.97
N SER A 217 2.62 -3.61 21.48
CA SER A 217 1.46 -4.09 22.26
C SER A 217 1.57 -5.58 22.62
N SER A 218 2.16 -6.40 21.75
CA SER A 218 2.34 -7.84 22.00
C SER A 218 3.34 -8.15 23.13
N SER A 219 4.35 -7.29 23.30
CA SER A 219 5.36 -7.44 24.35
C SER A 219 4.82 -7.19 25.76
N LEU A 220 3.87 -6.25 25.90
CA LEU A 220 3.28 -5.82 27.17
C LEU A 220 2.22 -6.81 27.73
N ASP A 221 1.52 -7.54 26.86
CA ASP A 221 0.55 -8.56 27.28
C ASP A 221 1.20 -9.84 27.84
N SER A 222 2.47 -10.08 27.51
CA SER A 222 3.21 -11.27 27.98
C SER A 222 3.59 -11.18 29.46
N SER A 223 3.64 -9.98 30.03
CA SER A 223 4.05 -9.70 31.41
C SER A 223 2.89 -9.43 32.38
N ASN A 224 1.66 -9.25 31.90
CA ASN A 224 0.50 -8.88 32.72
C ASN A 224 -0.67 -9.88 32.62
N LYS A 225 -0.46 -11.12 33.08
CA LYS A 225 -1.54 -12.13 33.26
C LYS A 225 -2.41 -11.91 34.50
N GLN A 226 -2.28 -10.79 35.21
CA GLN A 226 -3.09 -10.47 36.38
C GLN A 226 -3.65 -9.05 36.30
N ARG A 227 -4.66 -8.82 35.45
CA ARG A 227 -5.69 -7.80 35.69
C ARG A 227 -6.94 -8.08 34.86
N LYS A 228 -7.90 -8.73 35.52
CA LYS A 228 -9.26 -8.95 35.03
C LYS A 228 -10.05 -7.64 34.99
N HIS A 229 -10.93 -7.54 33.99
CA HIS A 229 -12.16 -6.72 33.94
C HIS A 229 -12.04 -5.22 34.23
N SER A 230 -11.62 -4.42 33.24
CA SER A 230 -12.31 -3.16 32.88
C SER A 230 -11.58 -2.46 31.72
N LYS A 231 -12.08 -2.61 30.50
CA LYS A 231 -12.21 -1.58 29.47
C LYS A 231 -12.53 -2.30 28.18
N GLN A 232 -13.78 -2.19 27.76
CA GLN A 232 -14.19 -2.33 26.38
C GLN A 232 -13.15 -1.58 25.54
N ARG A 233 -12.37 -2.30 24.72
CA ARG A 233 -11.50 -1.66 23.73
C ARG A 233 -12.40 -0.77 22.88
N SER A 234 -12.13 0.53 22.84
CA SER A 234 -12.91 1.45 22.03
C SER A 234 -12.65 1.12 20.56
N ASP A 235 -13.74 0.89 19.82
CA ASP A 235 -13.72 1.03 18.39
C ASP A 235 -13.61 2.55 18.11
N ASP A 236 -12.58 2.98 17.37
CA ASP A 236 -12.29 4.40 17.17
C ASP A 236 -12.81 4.85 15.79
N ILE A 237 -13.45 6.02 15.73
CA ILE A 237 -13.91 6.63 14.47
C ILE A 237 -12.67 7.11 13.69
N VAL A 238 -12.61 6.76 12.40
CA VAL A 238 -11.55 7.15 11.49
C VAL A 238 -11.94 8.45 10.78
N HIS A 239 -11.07 9.46 10.87
CA HIS A 239 -11.22 10.72 10.15
C HIS A 239 -10.34 10.71 8.88
N PRO A 240 -10.69 11.46 7.82
CA PRO A 240 -9.94 11.47 6.56
C PRO A 240 -8.47 11.87 6.75
N ASP A 241 -8.22 12.84 7.62
CA ASP A 241 -6.89 13.37 7.94
C ASP A 241 -6.29 12.74 9.20
N ALA A 242 -6.92 11.68 9.74
CA ALA A 242 -6.31 10.93 10.83
C ALA A 242 -4.99 10.35 10.33
N ALA A 243 -3.89 10.80 10.92
CA ALA A 243 -2.58 10.35 10.53
C ALA A 243 -2.47 8.84 10.78
N ILE A 244 -2.17 8.09 9.72
CA ILE A 244 -1.84 6.67 9.82
C ILE A 244 -0.36 6.53 10.23
N ALA A 245 0.47 7.48 9.80
CA ALA A 245 1.86 7.67 10.22
C ALA A 245 1.97 8.57 11.46
N ALA A 246 3.19 8.72 11.97
CA ALA A 246 3.52 9.65 13.06
C ALA A 246 3.48 11.12 12.62
N PHE A 247 3.27 11.37 11.33
CA PHE A 247 3.18 12.69 10.72
C PHE A 247 1.94 12.78 9.82
N ALA A 248 1.39 13.98 9.70
CA ALA A 248 0.27 14.27 8.83
C ALA A 248 0.69 14.21 7.34
N PRO A 249 -0.22 13.85 6.42
CA PRO A 249 0.09 13.85 5.01
C PRO A 249 0.45 15.26 4.52
N LYS A 250 1.46 15.36 3.65
CA LYS A 250 1.96 16.64 3.10
C LYS A 250 0.96 17.30 2.14
N VAL A 251 0.01 16.54 1.61
CA VAL A 251 -1.03 16.99 0.68
C VAL A 251 -2.36 16.32 1.01
N ASP A 252 -3.46 16.95 0.57
CA ASP A 252 -4.80 16.39 0.69
C ASP A 252 -4.95 15.10 -0.12
N HIS A 253 -5.85 14.21 0.31
CA HIS A 253 -6.23 13.02 -0.45
C HIS A 253 -5.04 12.14 -0.86
N ILE A 254 -3.96 12.12 -0.08
CA ILE A 254 -2.67 11.59 -0.52
C ILE A 254 -2.74 10.16 -1.06
N LEU A 255 -3.55 9.29 -0.43
CA LEU A 255 -3.76 7.92 -0.87
C LEU A 255 -4.62 7.84 -2.15
N CYS A 256 -5.62 8.70 -2.28
CA CYS A 256 -6.40 8.83 -3.51
C CYS A 256 -5.50 9.31 -4.66
N ARG A 257 -4.66 10.32 -4.43
CA ARG A 257 -3.71 10.86 -5.43
C ARG A 257 -2.71 9.80 -5.88
N PHE A 258 -2.16 9.02 -4.95
CA PHE A 258 -1.27 7.90 -5.25
C PHE A 258 -1.90 6.91 -6.26
N PHE A 259 -3.11 6.43 -5.97
CA PHE A 259 -3.80 5.50 -6.87
C PHE A 259 -4.42 6.17 -8.10
N SER A 260 -4.63 7.48 -8.10
CA SER A 260 -5.05 8.25 -9.29
C SER A 260 -3.98 8.23 -10.37
N MET A 261 -2.70 8.19 -9.98
CA MET A 261 -1.58 8.03 -10.90
C MET A 261 -1.43 6.59 -11.41
N CYS A 262 -2.16 5.62 -10.87
CA CYS A 262 -2.05 4.22 -11.25
C CYS A 262 -3.16 3.81 -12.24
N GLN A 263 -2.82 2.93 -13.18
CA GLN A 263 -3.79 2.15 -13.95
C GLN A 263 -4.31 0.97 -13.13
N THR A 264 -5.53 0.51 -13.41
CA THR A 264 -6.13 -0.63 -12.70
C THR A 264 -5.40 -1.94 -12.96
N ASP A 265 -4.76 -2.08 -14.13
CA ASP A 265 -3.95 -3.22 -14.54
C ASP A 265 -2.45 -3.09 -14.17
N ILE A 266 -2.12 -2.18 -13.25
CA ILE A 266 -0.75 -1.90 -12.83
C ILE A 266 0.02 -3.18 -12.45
N ALA A 267 1.24 -3.31 -12.94
CA ALA A 267 2.13 -4.42 -12.61
C ALA A 267 3.43 -3.90 -12.03
N MET A 268 3.49 -3.84 -10.69
CA MET A 268 4.66 -3.41 -9.95
C MET A 268 5.67 -4.55 -9.80
N ARG A 269 6.90 -4.31 -10.22
CA ARG A 269 8.00 -5.28 -10.09
C ARG A 269 9.12 -4.66 -9.30
N ASN A 270 9.79 -5.43 -8.46
CA ASN A 270 11.04 -5.02 -7.86
C ASN A 270 12.18 -6.01 -8.17
N ASN A 271 13.42 -5.56 -8.01
CA ASN A 271 14.64 -6.32 -8.36
C ASN A 271 15.34 -6.94 -7.13
N TYR A 272 14.68 -7.02 -5.98
CA TYR A 272 15.27 -7.60 -4.78
C TYR A 272 15.66 -9.07 -4.99
N MET A 273 16.59 -9.58 -4.19
CA MET A 273 16.96 -11.01 -4.29
C MET A 273 15.78 -11.91 -3.91
N PRO A 274 15.67 -13.15 -4.45
CA PRO A 274 14.57 -14.07 -4.15
C PRO A 274 14.35 -14.41 -2.66
N MET A 275 15.36 -14.15 -1.82
CA MET A 275 15.30 -14.33 -0.37
C MET A 275 14.57 -13.20 0.37
N VAL A 276 14.35 -12.05 -0.28
CA VAL A 276 13.65 -10.90 0.30
C VAL A 276 12.14 -11.18 0.32
N PRO A 277 11.45 -11.06 1.46
CA PRO A 277 10.04 -11.48 1.60
C PRO A 277 9.05 -10.78 0.66
N PHE A 278 9.38 -9.57 0.22
CA PHE A 278 8.58 -8.73 -0.67
C PHE A 278 9.15 -8.66 -2.10
N GLN A 279 10.04 -9.59 -2.49
CA GLN A 279 10.48 -9.73 -3.87
C GLN A 279 9.36 -10.21 -4.79
N GLY A 280 9.32 -9.69 -6.01
CA GLY A 280 8.61 -10.28 -7.13
C GLY A 280 7.84 -9.29 -7.97
N THR A 281 6.72 -9.76 -8.51
CA THR A 281 5.79 -8.97 -9.32
C THR A 281 4.41 -8.98 -8.68
N PHE A 282 3.86 -7.80 -8.46
CA PHE A 282 2.60 -7.52 -7.80
C PHE A 282 1.64 -6.87 -8.79
N ARG A 283 0.46 -7.46 -8.99
CA ARG A 283 -0.49 -7.07 -10.05
C ARG A 283 -1.77 -6.47 -9.50
N GLY A 284 -2.26 -5.44 -10.17
CA GLY A 284 -3.41 -4.64 -9.78
C GLY A 284 -3.20 -3.94 -8.44
N TYR A 285 -4.21 -3.18 -8.02
CA TYR A 285 -4.19 -2.48 -6.73
C TYR A 285 -4.00 -3.45 -5.55
N ALA A 286 -4.66 -4.61 -5.59
CA ALA A 286 -4.52 -5.64 -4.56
C ALA A 286 -3.07 -6.12 -4.41
N GLY A 287 -2.36 -6.31 -5.53
CA GLY A 287 -0.95 -6.68 -5.49
C GLY A 287 -0.07 -5.56 -4.94
N VAL A 288 -0.29 -4.32 -5.35
CA VAL A 288 0.46 -3.16 -4.82
C VAL A 288 0.31 -3.07 -3.30
N LEU A 289 -0.92 -3.22 -2.79
CA LEU A 289 -1.19 -3.23 -1.35
C LEU A 289 -0.57 -4.44 -0.63
N GLU A 290 -0.51 -5.60 -1.29
CA GLU A 290 0.20 -6.78 -0.76
C GLU A 290 1.70 -6.51 -0.61
N TYR A 291 2.32 -5.86 -1.59
CA TYR A 291 3.73 -5.45 -1.51
C TYR A 291 3.97 -4.55 -0.31
N PHE A 292 3.21 -3.47 -0.15
CA PHE A 292 3.39 -2.55 0.98
C PHE A 292 3.21 -3.24 2.34
N THR A 293 2.26 -4.18 2.44
CA THR A 293 2.08 -4.97 3.66
C THR A 293 3.25 -5.90 3.94
N LYS A 294 3.85 -6.52 2.91
CA LYS A 294 5.03 -7.38 3.08
C LYS A 294 6.28 -6.55 3.39
N LEU A 295 6.41 -5.38 2.78
CA LEU A 295 7.49 -4.42 3.02
C LEU A 295 7.46 -3.99 4.49
N SER A 296 6.34 -3.44 4.98
CA SER A 296 6.22 -2.92 6.35
C SER A 296 6.40 -3.99 7.44
N LYS A 297 6.10 -5.26 7.12
CA LYS A 297 6.36 -6.39 8.02
C LYS A 297 7.83 -6.79 8.12
N ALA A 298 8.59 -6.59 7.05
CA ALA A 298 9.99 -7.01 6.98
C ALA A 298 10.94 -5.91 7.45
N VAL A 299 10.62 -4.65 7.15
CA VAL A 299 11.45 -3.49 7.43
C VAL A 299 10.65 -2.37 8.08
N SER A 300 11.32 -1.59 8.93
CA SER A 300 10.84 -0.31 9.44
C SER A 300 11.30 0.83 8.54
N PHE A 301 10.47 1.84 8.42
CA PHE A 301 10.73 3.04 7.62
C PHE A 301 11.58 4.05 8.41
N GLU A 302 12.65 4.56 7.80
CA GLU A 302 13.44 5.66 8.37
C GLU A 302 13.37 6.92 7.49
N SER A 303 13.65 6.79 6.18
CA SER A 303 13.58 7.92 5.24
C SER A 303 13.40 7.48 3.80
N PHE A 304 12.79 8.35 2.99
CA PHE A 304 12.63 8.20 1.55
C PHE A 304 12.68 9.58 0.91
N SER A 305 13.54 9.77 -0.10
CA SER A 305 13.74 11.06 -0.76
C SER A 305 13.93 10.89 -2.26
N VAL A 306 13.33 11.78 -3.03
CA VAL A 306 13.50 11.87 -4.48
C VAL A 306 14.61 12.87 -4.76
N GLU A 307 15.65 12.46 -5.49
CA GLU A 307 16.78 13.34 -5.84
C GLU A 307 16.66 13.92 -7.24
N GLY A 308 16.08 13.16 -8.17
CA GLY A 308 16.02 13.60 -9.55
C GLY A 308 15.12 12.73 -10.41
N MET A 309 14.78 13.28 -11.58
CA MET A 309 13.89 12.67 -12.55
C MET A 309 14.37 12.98 -13.96
N SER A 310 14.31 11.98 -14.83
CA SER A 310 14.58 12.09 -16.25
C SER A 310 13.50 11.40 -17.07
N PHE A 311 13.36 11.85 -18.32
CA PHE A 311 12.43 11.28 -19.29
C PHE A 311 13.23 10.61 -20.40
N GLU A 312 12.90 9.35 -20.65
CA GLU A 312 13.45 8.54 -21.72
C GLU A 312 12.30 8.06 -22.63
N GLY A 313 12.59 7.80 -23.91
CA GLY A 313 11.61 7.26 -24.86
C GLY A 313 11.09 8.27 -25.89
N ASP A 314 10.19 7.81 -26.75
CA ASP A 314 9.59 8.58 -27.83
C ASP A 314 8.23 9.19 -27.43
N GLU A 315 7.58 9.92 -28.35
CA GLU A 315 6.29 10.56 -28.11
C GLU A 315 5.16 9.60 -27.66
N THR A 316 5.28 8.30 -27.96
CA THR A 316 4.23 7.28 -27.74
C THR A 316 4.45 6.39 -26.53
N LYS A 317 5.69 6.27 -26.04
CA LYS A 317 6.06 5.50 -24.84
C LYS A 317 7.02 6.31 -24.01
N ARG A 318 6.45 7.03 -23.05
CA ARG A 318 7.22 7.81 -22.07
C ARG A 318 7.67 6.89 -20.95
N LEU A 319 8.97 6.65 -20.91
CA LEU A 319 9.66 6.04 -19.78
C LEU A 319 10.10 7.18 -18.86
N VAL A 320 9.55 7.23 -17.66
CA VAL A 320 10.01 8.16 -16.63
C VAL A 320 10.96 7.40 -15.72
N VAL A 321 12.16 7.92 -15.54
CA VAL A 321 13.15 7.37 -14.61
C VAL A 321 13.30 8.36 -13.46
N VAL A 322 13.06 7.89 -12.25
CA VAL A 322 13.17 8.70 -11.04
C VAL A 322 14.16 8.01 -10.13
N HIS A 323 15.06 8.75 -9.50
CA HIS A 323 16.04 8.20 -8.58
C HIS A 323 16.05 8.99 -7.28
N GLY A 324 16.57 8.32 -6.25
CA GLY A 324 16.74 8.94 -4.96
C GLY A 324 17.37 8.00 -3.95
N LEU A 325 17.19 8.35 -2.68
CA LEU A 325 17.75 7.61 -1.54
C LEU A 325 16.62 7.15 -0.61
N GLU A 326 16.82 5.99 -0.01
CA GLU A 326 15.97 5.51 1.08
C GLU A 326 16.82 4.88 2.19
N SER A 327 16.29 4.91 3.40
CA SER A 327 16.86 4.23 4.57
C SER A 327 15.78 3.48 5.32
N MET A 328 16.14 2.28 5.76
CA MET A 328 15.21 1.37 6.43
C MET A 328 15.94 0.44 7.40
N GLU A 329 15.25 0.01 8.45
CA GLU A 329 15.75 -0.93 9.45
C GLU A 329 15.12 -2.30 9.27
N VAL A 330 15.90 -3.37 9.23
CA VAL A 330 15.35 -4.72 9.09
C VAL A 330 14.86 -5.20 10.44
N ARG A 331 13.54 -5.36 10.58
CA ARG A 331 12.88 -5.73 11.85
C ARG A 331 13.40 -7.05 12.43
N GLY A 332 13.81 -7.99 11.56
CA GLY A 332 14.32 -9.29 11.98
C GLY A 332 15.71 -9.25 12.64
N THR A 333 16.52 -8.23 12.38
CA THR A 333 17.90 -8.13 12.91
C THR A 333 18.21 -6.82 13.60
N GLY A 334 17.38 -5.80 13.45
CA GLY A 334 17.63 -4.43 13.89
C GLY A 334 18.76 -3.75 13.12
N GLN A 335 19.14 -4.25 11.94
CA GLN A 335 20.17 -3.61 11.12
C GLN A 335 19.54 -2.59 10.17
N SER A 336 19.98 -1.33 10.29
CA SER A 336 19.66 -0.28 9.33
C SER A 336 20.59 -0.32 8.13
N PHE A 337 20.04 -0.01 6.97
CA PHE A 337 20.80 0.19 5.74
C PHE A 337 20.18 1.34 4.94
N SER A 338 21.02 2.02 4.17
CA SER A 338 20.60 3.07 3.26
C SER A 338 21.04 2.70 1.84
N GLN A 339 20.18 2.94 0.87
CA GLN A 339 20.46 2.58 -0.53
C GLN A 339 19.92 3.62 -1.50
N ALA A 340 20.60 3.72 -2.65
CA ALA A 340 20.08 4.44 -3.80
C ALA A 340 19.09 3.56 -4.59
N TRP A 341 17.99 4.16 -5.01
CA TRP A 341 16.95 3.52 -5.79
C TRP A 341 16.72 4.25 -7.10
N GLU A 342 16.22 3.51 -8.09
CA GLU A 342 15.84 3.98 -9.42
C GLU A 342 14.49 3.34 -9.80
N HIS A 343 13.44 4.14 -9.86
CA HIS A 343 12.11 3.70 -10.25
C HIS A 343 11.84 4.08 -11.72
N LYS A 344 11.51 3.07 -12.52
CA LYS A 344 11.17 3.21 -13.93
C LYS A 344 9.68 3.05 -14.14
N PHE A 345 9.04 4.07 -14.70
CA PHE A 345 7.60 4.09 -14.95
C PHE A 345 7.33 4.11 -16.43
N LEU A 346 6.54 3.14 -16.90
CA LEU A 346 5.87 3.26 -18.18
C LEU A 346 4.52 3.94 -17.96
N VAL A 347 4.34 5.07 -18.63
CA VAL A 347 3.15 5.93 -18.53
C VAL A 347 2.34 5.82 -19.82
N LYS A 348 1.00 5.70 -19.69
CA LYS A 348 0.07 5.73 -20.84
C LYS A 348 -0.23 7.18 -21.23
N ASP A 349 -0.86 7.37 -22.39
CA ASP A 349 -1.27 8.69 -22.90
C ASP A 349 -2.21 9.47 -21.97
N ASP A 350 -2.92 8.77 -21.07
CA ASP A 350 -3.78 9.39 -20.07
C ASP A 350 -3.03 9.89 -18.82
N GLY A 351 -1.70 9.75 -18.80
CA GLY A 351 -0.85 10.19 -17.70
C GLY A 351 -0.64 9.16 -16.59
N ARG A 352 -1.33 8.03 -16.63
CA ARG A 352 -1.26 7.02 -15.56
C ARG A 352 -0.18 5.99 -15.80
N ILE A 353 0.43 5.56 -14.71
CA ILE A 353 1.44 4.52 -14.61
C ILE A 353 0.77 3.15 -14.73
N TYR A 354 1.24 2.31 -15.65
CA TYR A 354 0.75 0.92 -15.76
C TYR A 354 1.82 -0.12 -15.43
N ARG A 355 3.10 0.25 -15.41
CA ARG A 355 4.19 -0.67 -15.08
C ARG A 355 5.34 0.05 -14.38
N PRO A 356 5.30 0.16 -13.04
CA PRO A 356 6.45 0.57 -12.28
C PRO A 356 7.42 -0.60 -12.10
N ILE A 357 8.69 -0.34 -12.37
CA ILE A 357 9.81 -1.23 -12.08
C ILE A 357 10.67 -0.52 -11.03
N LEU A 358 10.64 -1.04 -9.81
CA LEU A 358 11.41 -0.53 -8.67
C LEU A 358 12.79 -1.20 -8.66
N CYS A 359 13.80 -0.49 -9.15
CA CYS A 359 15.18 -0.95 -9.13
C CYS A 359 15.90 -0.35 -7.91
N HIS A 360 16.67 -1.17 -7.23
CA HIS A 360 17.52 -0.76 -6.11
C HIS A 360 18.96 -1.10 -6.51
N ASN A 361 19.86 -0.11 -6.42
CA ASN A 361 21.21 -0.18 -7.02
C ASN A 361 22.15 -1.15 -6.31
N GLN A 362 21.84 -1.46 -5.06
CA GLN A 362 22.46 -2.51 -4.28
C GLN A 362 21.34 -3.19 -3.52
N ALA A 363 20.85 -4.35 -3.99
CA ALA A 363 20.26 -5.28 -3.04
C ALA A 363 21.41 -5.65 -2.09
N ASP A 364 21.58 -4.90 -1.00
CA ASP A 364 22.70 -5.07 -0.08
C ASP A 364 22.73 -6.56 0.29
N PRO A 365 23.84 -7.29 0.03
CA PRO A 365 23.94 -8.70 0.40
C PRO A 365 23.83 -8.92 1.92
N THR A 366 23.82 -7.85 2.72
CA THR A 366 23.52 -7.88 4.15
C THR A 366 22.05 -7.78 4.50
N MET A 367 21.13 -7.55 3.54
CA MET A 367 19.67 -7.64 3.75
C MET A 367 19.36 -8.95 4.46
N PRO A 368 19.09 -8.91 5.78
CA PRO A 368 19.03 -10.11 6.55
C PRO A 368 17.76 -10.85 6.19
N THR A 369 17.94 -12.15 6.01
CA THR A 369 16.85 -13.08 5.92
C THR A 369 16.02 -12.94 7.20
N ALA A 370 14.78 -12.47 7.07
CA ALA A 370 13.75 -12.86 8.02
C ALA A 370 13.61 -14.38 7.87
N ALA A 371 14.49 -15.12 8.54
CA ALA A 371 14.28 -16.52 8.81
C ALA A 371 13.12 -16.57 9.80
N GLU A 372 11.90 -16.33 9.31
CA GLU A 372 10.74 -16.90 9.92
C GLU A 372 11.10 -18.37 10.13
N LYS A 373 11.09 -18.84 11.38
CA LYS A 373 11.06 -20.27 11.68
C LYS A 373 9.74 -20.77 11.09
N LEU A 374 9.74 -21.00 9.78
CA LEU A 374 8.67 -21.65 9.04
C LEU A 374 8.42 -22.95 9.79
N SER A 375 7.25 -23.07 10.41
CA SER A 375 6.85 -24.33 11.01
C SER A 375 7.03 -25.44 9.96
N ASP A 376 7.37 -26.65 10.39
CA ASP A 376 7.75 -27.74 9.46
C ASP A 376 6.67 -28.02 8.40
N ILE A 377 5.42 -27.66 8.70
CA ILE A 377 4.28 -27.66 7.76
C ILE A 377 4.50 -26.71 6.57
N HIS A 378 4.97 -25.48 6.81
CA HIS A 378 5.24 -24.52 5.73
C HIS A 378 6.45 -24.93 4.89
N ARG A 379 7.48 -25.55 5.50
CA ARG A 379 8.60 -26.17 4.76
C ARG A 379 8.11 -27.33 3.89
N ALA A 380 7.21 -28.17 4.41
CA ALA A 380 6.60 -29.26 3.65
C ALA A 380 5.75 -28.75 2.48
N ILE A 381 4.95 -27.69 2.67
CA ILE A 381 4.16 -27.06 1.61
C ILE A 381 5.06 -26.45 0.53
N ALA A 382 6.15 -25.78 0.91
CA ALA A 382 7.11 -25.21 -0.03
C ALA A 382 7.83 -26.31 -0.84
N TYR A 383 8.18 -27.43 -0.20
CA TYR A 383 8.78 -28.59 -0.85
C TYR A 383 7.82 -29.22 -1.87
N VAL A 384 6.56 -29.45 -1.49
CA VAL A 384 5.53 -30.02 -2.39
C VAL A 384 5.21 -29.09 -3.56
N LYS A 385 5.21 -27.76 -3.36
CA LYS A 385 5.00 -26.80 -4.44
C LYS A 385 6.17 -26.74 -5.43
N ARG A 386 7.41 -26.99 -4.98
CA ARG A 386 8.59 -27.05 -5.84
C ARG A 386 8.57 -28.25 -6.78
N SER A 387 7.97 -29.36 -6.36
CA SER A 387 7.99 -30.64 -7.08
C SER A 387 6.85 -30.85 -8.09
N ARG A 388 5.91 -29.90 -8.23
CA ARG A 388 4.76 -30.03 -9.18
C ARG A 388 5.16 -29.94 -10.67
N GLY A 389 6.44 -29.89 -11.00
CA GLY A 389 6.96 -29.90 -12.37
C GLY A 389 7.70 -31.18 -12.80
N SER A 390 7.89 -32.16 -11.92
CA SER A 390 8.66 -33.38 -12.24
C SER A 390 7.91 -34.63 -11.79
N ILE A 391 7.90 -35.65 -12.65
CA ILE A 391 7.45 -37.00 -12.29
C ILE A 391 8.30 -37.47 -11.11
N VAL A 392 7.65 -37.77 -9.99
CA VAL A 392 8.30 -38.22 -8.75
C VAL A 392 8.83 -39.64 -8.95
N SER A 393 10.11 -39.86 -8.65
CA SER A 393 10.76 -41.17 -8.76
C SER A 393 10.39 -42.07 -7.57
N LYS A 394 10.43 -43.40 -7.76
CA LYS A 394 10.16 -44.40 -6.69
C LYS A 394 10.93 -44.17 -5.37
N PRO A 395 12.24 -43.80 -5.37
CA PRO A 395 12.93 -43.53 -4.11
C PRO A 395 12.38 -42.29 -3.37
N GLU A 396 11.97 -41.24 -4.09
CA GLU A 396 11.39 -40.03 -3.49
C GLU A 396 10.01 -40.28 -2.86
N ILE A 397 9.24 -41.23 -3.41
CA ILE A 397 7.98 -41.69 -2.79
C ILE A 397 8.27 -42.40 -1.47
N LEU A 398 9.34 -43.19 -1.39
CA LEU A 398 9.73 -43.90 -0.18
C LEU A 398 10.14 -42.92 0.93
N ASP A 399 10.89 -41.88 0.59
CA ASP A 399 11.28 -40.81 1.53
C ASP A 399 10.07 -40.03 2.04
N MET A 400 9.09 -39.73 1.17
CA MET A 400 7.83 -39.11 1.58
C MET A 400 6.99 -40.00 2.53
N ILE A 401 6.99 -41.32 2.32
CA ILE A 401 6.29 -42.26 3.20
C ILE A 401 7.00 -42.36 4.55
N MET A 402 8.33 -42.43 4.55
CA MET A 402 9.15 -42.47 5.77
C MET A 402 8.98 -41.20 6.60
N LEU A 403 9.00 -40.02 5.97
CA LEU A 403 8.78 -38.74 6.64
C LEU A 403 7.37 -38.66 7.26
N ASN A 404 6.34 -39.11 6.54
CA ASN A 404 4.98 -39.20 7.08
C ASN A 404 4.85 -40.20 8.23
N ALA A 405 5.58 -41.32 8.20
CA ALA A 405 5.60 -42.30 9.27
C ALA A 405 6.28 -41.74 10.53
N MET A 406 7.37 -40.97 10.38
CA MET A 406 8.05 -40.29 11.47
C MET A 406 7.18 -39.21 12.12
N LEU A 407 6.52 -38.37 11.30
CA LEU A 407 5.61 -37.32 11.80
C LEU A 407 4.39 -37.90 12.54
N ARG A 408 3.95 -39.11 12.20
CA ARG A 408 2.88 -39.81 12.93
C ARG A 408 3.34 -40.40 14.27
N GLN A 409 4.62 -40.68 14.45
CA GLN A 409 5.16 -41.18 15.72
C GLN A 409 5.35 -40.06 16.75
N GLU A 410 5.64 -38.84 16.33
CA GLU A 410 5.75 -37.67 17.23
C GLU A 410 4.40 -37.22 17.83
N GLY A 411 3.28 -37.74 17.33
CA GLY A 411 1.94 -37.50 17.88
C GLY A 411 1.50 -38.47 18.97
N ILE A 412 2.33 -39.43 19.39
CA ILE A 412 1.97 -40.42 20.43
C ILE A 412 2.72 -40.09 21.73
N PRO A 413 2.03 -39.69 22.82
CA PRO A 413 2.68 -39.51 24.11
C PRO A 413 3.27 -40.84 24.61
N ALA A 414 4.45 -40.78 25.23
CA ALA A 414 5.23 -41.91 25.75
C ALA A 414 4.59 -42.58 26.99
N ALA A 415 3.33 -43.00 26.89
CA ALA A 415 2.58 -43.71 27.92
C ALA A 415 1.85 -44.91 27.32
N SER A 416 2.60 -45.80 26.65
CA SER A 416 2.16 -47.18 26.38
C SER A 416 3.34 -48.02 25.89
N ARG A 417 4.26 -48.36 26.81
CA ARG A 417 5.10 -49.55 26.67
C ARG A 417 5.03 -50.30 28.00
N ARG A 418 4.31 -51.42 27.97
CA ARG A 418 4.50 -52.53 28.92
C ARG A 418 5.24 -53.63 28.17
#